data_AF-A0A438I4W3-F1
#
_entry.id   AF-A0A438I4W3-F1
#
_cell.length_a   1.000
_cell.length_b   1.000
_cell.length_c   1.000
_cell.angle_alpha   90.00
_cell.angle_beta   90.00
_cell.angle_gamma   90.00
#
_symmetry.space_group_name_H-M   'P 1'
#
loop_
_entity.id
_entity.type
_entity.pdbx_description
1 polymer ?
#
loop_
_entity_poly.entity_id
_entity_poly.type
_entity_poly.pdbx_seq_one_letter_code
_entity_poly.pdbx_strand_id
1 'polypeptide(L)'
;MELVTIFVLHVIFCRVCNADMEEDLIELGCHCRGWLAKAHRTCIDTWFRTRGSNKCEICKQVAVNVPPPESLPSVSLLYLCVKTI
;
A
#
# COMPACT_ATOMS: atom_id res chain seq x y z
N MET A 1 -24.66 24.41 -17.13
CA MET A 1 -25.10 23.58 -15.99
C MET A 1 -24.96 22.10 -16.34
N GLU A 2 -23.85 21.43 -16.17
CA GLU A 2 -22.50 21.85 -15.83
C GLU A 2 -21.66 20.58 -16.03
N LEU A 3 -20.83 20.56 -17.08
CA LEU A 3 -19.88 19.46 -17.32
C LEU A 3 -18.88 19.28 -16.15
N VAL A 4 -18.91 20.18 -15.17
CA VAL A 4 -18.20 20.08 -13.90
C VAL A 4 -18.71 18.95 -13.00
N THR A 5 -19.88 18.34 -13.21
CA THR A 5 -20.31 17.19 -12.36
C THR A 5 -19.74 15.83 -12.79
N ILE A 6 -19.30 15.66 -14.04
CA ILE A 6 -18.71 14.39 -14.53
C ILE A 6 -17.21 14.29 -14.20
N PHE A 7 -16.50 15.43 -14.12
CA PHE A 7 -15.06 15.47 -13.83
C PHE A 7 -14.71 15.59 -12.33
N VAL A 8 -15.66 16.00 -11.46
CA VAL A 8 -15.40 16.18 -10.01
C VAL A 8 -15.59 14.93 -9.16
N LEU A 9 -16.10 13.81 -9.70
CA LEU A 9 -16.22 12.55 -8.95
C LEU A 9 -15.04 11.60 -9.15
N HIS A 10 -13.83 12.13 -9.38
CA HIS A 10 -12.62 11.32 -9.31
C HIS A 10 -12.23 11.14 -7.84
N VAL A 11 -13.16 10.61 -7.04
CA VAL A 11 -12.89 10.14 -5.69
C VAL A 11 -11.83 9.06 -5.83
N ILE A 12 -10.61 9.41 -5.43
CA ILE A 12 -9.50 8.46 -5.48
C ILE A 12 -9.65 7.60 -4.23
N PHE A 13 -9.82 6.29 -4.44
CA PHE A 13 -9.89 5.32 -3.36
C PHE A 13 -8.53 4.70 -3.09
N CYS A 14 -8.27 4.35 -1.83
CA CYS A 14 -7.15 3.49 -1.49
C CYS A 14 -7.30 2.14 -2.17
N ARG A 15 -6.31 1.71 -2.96
CA ARG A 15 -6.36 0.42 -3.68
C ARG A 15 -6.40 -0.83 -2.80
N VAL A 16 -6.16 -0.68 -1.49
CA VAL A 16 -6.08 -1.81 -0.54
C VAL A 16 -7.39 -1.97 0.21
N CYS A 17 -7.90 -0.90 0.84
CA CYS A 17 -9.14 -0.94 1.62
C CYS A 17 -10.38 -0.45 0.86
N ASN A 18 -10.20 0.09 -0.34
CA ASN A 18 -11.27 0.55 -1.22
C ASN A 18 -12.17 1.64 -0.60
N ALA A 19 -11.58 2.48 0.26
CA ALA A 19 -12.24 3.59 0.95
C ALA A 19 -11.50 4.93 0.71
N ASP A 20 -12.27 6.01 0.74
CA ASP A 20 -11.86 7.41 0.78
C ASP A 20 -11.91 7.89 2.24
N MET A 21 -10.91 7.49 3.04
CA MET A 21 -10.82 7.89 4.44
C MET A 21 -10.25 9.32 4.56
N GLU A 22 -10.22 9.88 5.78
CA GLU A 22 -9.52 11.15 6.07
C GLU A 22 -7.99 11.07 5.94
N GLU A 23 -7.39 9.87 5.93
CA GLU A 23 -5.94 9.73 5.72
C GLU A 23 -5.61 10.06 4.25
N ASP A 24 -4.65 10.95 4.02
CA ASP A 24 -4.19 11.26 2.68
C ASP A 24 -3.64 10.01 1.97
N LEU A 25 -3.99 9.89 0.69
CA LEU A 25 -3.43 8.87 -0.18
C LEU A 25 -2.03 9.25 -0.64
N ILE A 26 -1.10 8.31 -0.54
CA ILE A 26 0.24 8.45 -1.11
C ILE A 26 0.32 7.81 -2.49
N GLU A 27 1.14 8.39 -3.37
CA GLU A 27 1.55 7.69 -4.59
C GLU A 27 2.65 6.68 -4.28
N LEU A 28 2.51 5.48 -4.81
CA LEU A 28 3.44 4.36 -4.59
C LEU A 28 4.78 4.57 -5.30
N GLY A 29 4.81 5.34 -6.39
CA GLY A 29 6.02 5.49 -7.22
C GLY A 29 6.39 4.21 -8.00
N CYS A 30 5.41 3.35 -8.30
CA CYS A 30 5.56 2.23 -9.23
C CYS A 30 4.98 2.59 -10.62
N HIS A 31 5.03 1.68 -11.59
CA HIS A 31 4.49 1.93 -12.95
C HIS A 31 2.96 1.83 -13.08
N CYS A 32 2.24 1.58 -11.98
CA CYS A 32 0.78 1.64 -11.99
C CYS A 32 0.29 3.09 -12.21
N ARG A 33 -0.92 3.26 -12.74
CA ARG A 33 -1.53 4.56 -13.02
C ARG A 33 -2.88 4.71 -12.33
N GLY A 34 -3.31 5.95 -12.13
CA GLY A 34 -4.60 6.25 -11.50
C GLY A 34 -4.68 5.75 -10.06
N TRP A 35 -5.85 5.28 -9.64
CA TRP A 35 -6.09 4.80 -8.28
C TRP A 35 -5.22 3.57 -7.90
N LEU A 36 -4.79 2.76 -8.87
CA LEU A 36 -3.87 1.64 -8.65
C LEU A 36 -2.47 2.08 -8.20
N ALA A 37 -2.12 3.34 -8.40
CA ALA A 37 -0.87 3.93 -7.94
C ALA A 37 -1.00 4.55 -6.54
N LYS A 38 -2.18 4.51 -5.91
CA LYS A 38 -2.51 5.27 -4.70
C LYS A 38 -3.05 4.40 -3.58
N ALA A 39 -2.62 4.67 -2.35
CA ALA A 39 -3.05 3.96 -1.16
C ALA A 39 -2.85 4.83 0.10
N HIS A 40 -3.61 4.56 1.16
CA HIS A 40 -3.26 5.07 2.49
C HIS A 40 -1.89 4.54 2.88
N ARG A 41 -1.11 5.35 3.59
CA ARG A 41 0.24 4.96 4.03
C ARG A 41 0.17 3.73 4.92
N THR A 42 -0.76 3.71 5.86
CA THR A 42 -1.00 2.59 6.78
C THR A 42 -1.34 1.28 6.03
N CYS A 43 -2.21 1.39 5.03
CA CYS A 43 -2.67 0.27 4.23
C CYS A 43 -1.53 -0.35 3.40
N ILE A 44 -0.75 0.48 2.70
CA ILE A 44 0.32 -0.05 1.85
C ILE A 44 1.51 -0.56 2.66
N ASP A 45 1.86 0.09 3.77
CA ASP A 45 2.92 -0.40 4.64
C ASP A 45 2.57 -1.79 5.18
N THR A 46 1.32 -2.00 5.62
CA THR A 46 0.84 -3.31 6.07
C THR A 46 0.88 -4.33 4.92
N TRP A 47 0.38 -3.96 3.75
CA TRP A 47 0.38 -4.81 2.56
C TRP A 47 1.78 -5.32 2.20
N PHE A 48 2.76 -4.41 2.12
CA PHE A 48 4.14 -4.78 1.78
C PHE A 48 4.83 -5.54 2.90
N ARG A 49 4.57 -5.23 4.17
CA ARG A 49 5.07 -6.02 5.31
C ARG A 49 4.56 -7.46 5.27
N THR A 50 3.27 -7.69 5.04
CA THR A 50 2.69 -9.04 4.90
C THR A 50 3.34 -9.81 3.75
N ARG A 51 3.68 -9.12 2.67
CA ARG A 51 4.33 -9.72 1.49
C ARG A 51 5.84 -9.89 1.66
N GLY A 52 6.48 -9.17 2.59
CA GLY A 52 7.93 -9.10 2.72
C GLY A 52 8.63 -8.41 1.54
N SER A 53 7.91 -7.61 0.74
CA SER A 53 8.49 -6.86 -0.39
C SER A 53 7.69 -5.62 -0.74
N ASN A 54 8.38 -4.52 -1.09
CA ASN A 54 7.78 -3.31 -1.65
C ASN A 54 7.71 -3.32 -3.20
N LYS A 55 7.94 -4.47 -3.85
CA LYS A 55 7.63 -4.63 -5.27
C LYS A 55 6.11 -4.66 -5.45
N CYS A 56 5.58 -3.80 -6.31
CA CYS A 56 4.18 -3.82 -6.68
C CYS A 56 3.82 -5.16 -7.33
N GLU A 57 2.71 -5.78 -6.91
CA GLU A 57 2.30 -7.07 -7.44
C GLU A 57 1.69 -7.02 -8.83
N ILE A 58 1.21 -5.84 -9.25
CA ILE A 58 0.55 -5.63 -10.54
C ILE A 58 1.63 -5.41 -11.59
N CYS A 59 2.42 -4.35 -11.46
CA CYS A 59 3.42 -3.96 -12.46
C CYS A 59 4.83 -4.52 -12.20
N LYS A 60 5.04 -5.23 -11.08
CA LYS A 60 6.32 -5.85 -10.67
C LYS A 60 7.49 -4.89 -10.42
N GLN A 61 7.26 -3.59 -10.50
CA GLN A 61 8.25 -2.55 -10.20
C GLN A 61 8.27 -2.18 -8.72
N VAL A 62 9.40 -1.66 -8.25
CA VAL A 62 9.55 -1.17 -6.87
C VAL A 62 8.66 0.06 -6.67
N ALA A 63 7.89 0.08 -5.58
CA ALA A 63 7.19 1.27 -5.14
C ALA A 63 8.20 2.19 -4.43
N VAL A 64 8.84 3.10 -5.16
CA VAL A 64 9.99 3.88 -4.65
C VAL A 64 9.65 4.83 -3.50
N ASN A 65 8.37 5.20 -3.37
CA ASN A 65 7.90 6.08 -2.30
C ASN A 65 7.55 5.33 -1.01
N VAL A 66 7.66 4.00 -1.02
CA VAL A 66 7.39 3.16 0.15
C VAL A 66 8.66 2.38 0.48
N PRO A 67 9.21 2.50 1.71
CA PRO A 67 10.43 1.79 2.07
C PRO A 67 10.23 0.28 1.92
N PRO A 68 11.29 -0.48 1.58
CA PRO A 68 11.21 -1.92 1.65
C PRO A 68 10.82 -2.32 3.09
N PRO A 69 9.92 -3.29 3.26
CA PRO A 69 9.60 -3.77 4.60
C PRO A 69 10.89 -4.30 5.22
N GLU A 70 11.17 -3.90 6.45
CA GLU A 70 12.28 -4.46 7.20
C GLU A 70 12.13 -5.98 7.19
N SER A 71 13.11 -6.68 6.62
CA SER A 71 13.18 -8.12 6.67
C SER A 71 13.36 -8.50 8.13
N LEU A 72 12.27 -8.80 8.85
CA LEU A 72 12.34 -9.26 10.23
C LEU A 72 13.18 -10.55 10.25
N PRO A 73 14.40 -10.58 10.80
CA PRO A 73 15.15 -11.82 10.95
C PRO A 73 14.76 -12.55 12.24
N SER A 74 13.76 -12.10 13.01
CA SER A 74 13.65 -12.50 14.42
C SER A 74 12.26 -12.74 14.97
N VAL A 75 11.16 -12.28 14.36
CA VAL A 75 9.83 -12.50 14.99
C VAL A 75 9.42 -13.97 14.88
N SER A 76 9.75 -14.66 13.78
CA SER A 76 9.50 -16.11 13.68
C SER A 76 10.37 -16.93 14.64
N LEU A 77 11.64 -16.56 14.84
CA LEU A 77 12.53 -17.26 15.77
C LEU A 77 12.17 -16.97 17.23
N LEU A 78 11.79 -15.73 17.57
CA LEU A 78 11.30 -15.37 18.90
C LEU A 78 9.93 -16.00 19.17
N TYR A 79 8.99 -16.01 18.21
CA TYR A 79 7.68 -16.64 18.39
C TYR A 79 7.76 -18.17 18.48
N LEU A 80 8.70 -18.81 17.77
CA LEU A 80 9.03 -20.23 17.96
C LEU A 80 9.72 -20.47 19.31
N CYS A 81 10.64 -19.60 19.74
CA CYS A 81 11.33 -19.71 21.03
C CYS A 81 10.36 -19.59 22.22
N VAL A 82 9.41 -18.65 22.18
CA VAL A 82 8.40 -18.46 23.23
C VAL A 82 7.37 -19.59 23.27
N LYS A 83 7.14 -20.31 22.16
CA LYS A 83 6.25 -21.49 22.12
C LYS A 83 6.91 -22.81 22.52
N THR A 84 8.23 -22.85 22.68
CA THR A 84 8.99 -24.08 23.00
C THR A 84 9.43 -24.12 24.47
N ILE A 85 9.02 -23.13 25.28
CA ILE A 85 9.15 -23.09 26.75
C ILE A 85 7.77 -23.32 27.35
#